data_AF-A0A210QYU5-F1
#
_entry.id   AF-A0A210QYU5-F1
#
_cell.length_a   1.000
_cell.length_b   1.000
_cell.length_c   1.000
_cell.angle_alpha   90.00
_cell.angle_beta   90.00
_cell.angle_gamma   90.00
#
_symmetry.space_group_name_H-M   'P 1'
#
loop_
_entity.id
_entity.type
_entity.pdbx_description
1 polymer ?
#
loop_
_entity_poly.entity_id
_entity_poly.type
_entity_poly.pdbx_seq_one_letter_code
_entity_poly.pdbx_strand_id
1 'polypeptide(L)'
;MTINDTNATHSPEFSIDLSVSSKYKCGKNRTQKTRKHHNFNLYSDGIHPGKLLAWAWLMKISEQAIRDCWSEKPYDGKWSKSMVGYGPEDNHFVVELTYNYGIGTYRLGTDFRGINIYSKEAFKKAVNCGLAVIEDGGKRVVKSPDGYSFVLEDKECQGDPVQSVCLGCSDLSKSVDFWSRLCGMKIYRQEDKSALLGFGDNQCKLELQDIGTSVDHATAFGRIAFSCPRTELPDIERKMKEAEQTILTPLISLDTPGKATVEVVILADPDGHEICFVGDEAFRELSQVDDKADGLLDQGIAADKSEEWFKKKGLSKGTA
;
A
#
# COMPACT_ATOMS: atom_id res chain seq x y z
N MET A 1 -24.34 66.13 29.05
CA MET A 1 -25.37 65.28 29.67
C MET A 1 -25.06 63.83 29.32
N THR A 2 -24.97 62.84 30.20
CA THR A 2 -24.58 62.70 31.61
C THR A 2 -24.22 61.21 31.73
N ILE A 3 -23.22 60.89 32.54
CA ILE A 3 -22.71 59.55 32.86
C ILE A 3 -23.65 58.87 33.88
N ASN A 4 -23.77 57.53 33.84
CA ASN A 4 -23.71 56.57 34.98
C ASN A 4 -24.14 55.16 34.49
N ASP A 5 -23.29 54.14 34.45
CA ASP A 5 -22.81 53.24 35.53
C ASP A 5 -23.88 52.30 36.14
N THR A 6 -23.68 50.97 36.04
CA THR A 6 -23.58 50.04 37.18
C THR A 6 -23.53 48.55 36.77
N ASN A 7 -22.66 47.83 37.48
CA ASN A 7 -22.40 46.38 37.49
C ASN A 7 -23.62 45.50 37.85
N ALA A 8 -23.66 44.27 37.33
CA ALA A 8 -24.00 43.07 38.12
C ALA A 8 -23.67 41.76 37.38
N THR A 9 -22.74 40.99 37.97
CA THR A 9 -22.48 39.57 37.70
C THR A 9 -23.50 38.68 38.41
N HIS A 10 -24.13 37.72 37.71
CA HIS A 10 -24.73 36.54 38.35
C HIS A 10 -24.69 35.32 37.39
N SER A 11 -23.89 34.32 37.76
CA SER A 11 -24.08 32.93 37.33
C SER A 11 -25.29 32.33 38.06
N PRO A 12 -26.06 31.41 37.42
CA PRO A 12 -26.83 30.43 38.16
C PRO A 12 -26.27 29.02 37.99
N GLU A 13 -26.04 28.37 39.13
CA GLU A 13 -25.83 26.93 39.28
C GLU A 13 -27.14 26.14 39.07
N PHE A 14 -26.92 24.85 38.76
CA PHE A 14 -27.79 23.69 38.63
C PHE A 14 -29.10 23.63 39.44
N SER A 15 -30.17 23.09 38.82
CA SER A 15 -30.66 21.73 39.08
C SER A 15 -31.95 21.43 38.29
N ILE A 16 -32.12 20.19 37.83
CA ILE A 16 -33.25 19.30 38.15
C ILE A 16 -33.22 18.07 37.21
N ASP A 17 -33.01 16.92 37.84
CA ASP A 17 -33.28 15.58 37.33
C ASP A 17 -34.80 15.33 37.33
N LEU A 18 -35.34 14.92 36.18
CA LEU A 18 -36.67 14.34 36.06
C LEU A 18 -36.58 13.00 35.32
N SER A 19 -35.99 12.02 36.00
CA SER A 19 -36.26 10.61 35.74
C SER A 19 -37.77 10.34 35.74
N VAL A 20 -38.30 9.92 34.60
CA VAL A 20 -39.57 9.19 34.54
C VAL A 20 -39.29 7.82 33.93
N SER A 21 -39.38 6.82 34.79
CA SER A 21 -39.32 5.41 34.44
C SER A 21 -40.56 5.00 33.66
N SER A 22 -40.39 4.32 32.53
CA SER A 22 -41.31 3.26 32.14
C SER A 22 -40.51 2.01 31.81
N LYS A 23 -40.80 0.95 32.58
CA LYS A 23 -40.22 -0.38 32.46
C LYS A 23 -40.98 -1.12 31.37
N TYR A 24 -40.28 -1.61 30.35
CA TYR A 24 -40.62 -2.89 29.72
C TYR A 24 -39.40 -3.81 29.80
N LYS A 25 -39.52 -4.84 30.65
CA LYS A 25 -38.73 -6.10 30.60
C LYS A 25 -39.68 -7.13 29.95
N CYS A 26 -39.27 -8.13 29.17
CA CYS A 26 -38.09 -8.96 29.29
C CYS A 26 -37.94 -9.80 27.99
N GLY A 27 -36.70 -10.06 27.58
CA GLY A 27 -36.34 -11.14 26.66
C GLY A 27 -34.82 -11.29 26.65
N LYS A 28 -34.31 -12.30 27.35
CA LYS A 28 -32.91 -12.44 27.77
C LYS A 28 -31.96 -12.83 26.62
N ASN A 29 -30.74 -12.30 26.73
CA ASN A 29 -29.45 -12.80 26.21
C ASN A 29 -28.95 -12.33 24.82
N ARG A 30 -28.31 -11.15 24.88
CA ARG A 30 -26.91 -10.84 24.50
C ARG A 30 -26.41 -11.11 23.06
N THR A 31 -26.35 -9.97 22.35
CA THR A 31 -25.24 -9.44 21.53
C THR A 31 -24.92 -10.11 20.20
N GLN A 32 -25.73 -9.78 19.18
CA GLN A 32 -25.23 -9.56 17.83
C GLN A 32 -24.53 -8.18 17.79
N LYS A 33 -23.29 -8.16 17.31
CA LYS A 33 -22.65 -6.95 16.81
C LYS A 33 -23.39 -6.53 15.54
N THR A 34 -24.13 -5.44 15.56
CA THR A 34 -24.71 -4.83 14.35
C THR A 34 -23.99 -3.53 14.03
N ARG A 35 -23.47 -3.46 12.79
CA ARG A 35 -23.03 -2.22 12.12
C ARG A 35 -24.01 -1.08 12.43
N LYS A 36 -23.49 0.05 12.94
CA LYS A 36 -24.25 1.31 13.03
C LYS A 36 -24.70 1.69 11.62
N HIS A 37 -25.96 1.43 11.28
CA HIS A 37 -26.59 2.08 10.14
C HIS A 37 -26.85 3.52 10.56
N HIS A 38 -26.09 4.46 10.00
CA HIS A 38 -26.42 5.87 10.08
C HIS A 38 -27.53 6.14 9.06
N ASN A 39 -28.79 6.02 9.48
CA ASN A 39 -29.90 6.59 8.72
C ASN A 39 -29.99 8.08 9.04
N PHE A 40 -29.38 8.92 8.20
CA PHE A 40 -29.67 10.35 8.21
C PHE A 40 -30.93 10.59 7.39
N ASN A 41 -32.03 10.93 8.07
CA ASN A 41 -33.27 11.33 7.42
C ASN A 41 -33.05 12.72 6.79
N LEU A 42 -32.77 12.78 5.50
CA LEU A 42 -32.40 14.00 4.78
C LEU A 42 -33.59 14.90 4.37
N TYR A 43 -34.82 14.61 4.82
CA TYR A 43 -36.02 15.20 4.21
C TYR A 43 -37.16 15.53 5.18
N SER A 44 -36.90 15.99 6.41
CA SER A 44 -37.99 16.51 7.25
C SER A 44 -38.31 17.99 7.01
N ASP A 45 -37.35 18.78 6.52
CA ASP A 45 -37.46 20.25 6.65
C ASP A 45 -37.58 21.00 5.30
N GLY A 46 -37.53 20.31 4.15
CA GLY A 46 -37.81 20.90 2.84
C GLY A 46 -36.88 22.04 2.36
N ILE A 47 -35.78 22.31 3.07
CA ILE A 47 -34.82 23.36 2.70
C ILE A 47 -33.68 22.75 1.88
N HIS A 48 -33.58 23.16 0.62
CA HIS A 48 -32.49 22.77 -0.27
C HIS A 48 -31.23 23.58 0.10
N PRO A 49 -30.13 22.95 0.56
CA PRO A 49 -28.85 23.66 0.64
C PRO A 49 -28.39 23.96 -0.79
N GLY A 50 -28.09 25.23 -1.08
CA GLY A 50 -27.59 25.65 -2.39
C GLY A 50 -26.31 24.89 -2.78
N LYS A 51 -25.99 24.87 -4.09
CA LYS A 51 -24.89 24.06 -4.67
C LYS A 51 -23.56 24.15 -3.90
N LEU A 52 -23.23 25.28 -3.30
CA LEU A 52 -22.01 25.46 -2.49
C LEU A 52 -22.03 24.67 -1.17
N LEU A 53 -23.17 24.62 -0.47
CA LEU A 53 -23.33 23.87 0.77
C LEU A 53 -23.42 22.37 0.50
N ALA A 54 -24.07 21.96 -0.59
CA ALA A 54 -24.07 20.57 -1.03
C ALA A 54 -22.66 20.08 -1.41
N TRP A 55 -21.86 20.93 -2.07
CA TRP A 55 -20.47 20.62 -2.41
C TRP A 55 -19.56 20.59 -1.18
N ALA A 56 -19.65 21.57 -0.28
CA ALA A 56 -18.91 21.56 0.99
C ALA A 56 -19.29 20.36 1.89
N TRP A 57 -20.54 19.91 1.82
CA TRP A 57 -21.02 18.74 2.55
C TRP A 57 -20.57 17.43 1.90
N LEU A 58 -20.59 17.31 0.56
CA LEU A 58 -19.99 16.19 -0.17
C LEU A 58 -18.49 16.11 0.07
N MET A 59 -17.78 17.24 0.13
CA MET A 59 -16.36 17.28 0.46
C MET A 59 -16.12 16.81 1.90
N LYS A 60 -16.91 17.28 2.88
CA LYS A 60 -16.82 16.78 4.27
C LYS A 60 -17.17 15.31 4.41
N ILE A 61 -18.14 14.80 3.64
CA ILE A 61 -18.45 13.37 3.61
C ILE A 61 -17.35 12.59 2.93
N SER A 62 -16.74 13.11 1.86
CA SER A 62 -15.60 12.47 1.22
C SER A 62 -14.37 12.48 2.12
N GLU A 63 -14.10 13.57 2.85
CA GLU A 63 -13.03 13.65 3.84
C GLU A 63 -13.29 12.74 5.04
N GLN A 64 -14.54 12.66 5.51
CA GLN A 64 -14.92 11.76 6.59
C GLN A 64 -14.94 10.30 6.12
N ALA A 65 -15.35 10.01 4.88
CA ALA A 65 -15.29 8.67 4.29
C ALA A 65 -13.85 8.26 4.00
N ILE A 66 -12.98 9.18 3.57
CA ILE A 66 -11.53 8.96 3.46
C ILE A 66 -10.95 8.69 4.85
N ARG A 67 -11.30 9.48 5.87
CA ARG A 67 -10.89 9.24 7.27
C ARG A 67 -11.47 7.95 7.84
N ASP A 68 -12.68 7.55 7.47
CA ASP A 68 -13.35 6.35 7.96
C ASP A 68 -12.81 5.10 7.24
N CYS A 69 -12.53 5.18 5.94
CA CYS A 69 -11.79 4.16 5.17
C CYS A 69 -10.32 4.05 5.60
N TRP A 70 -9.70 5.13 6.10
CA TRP A 70 -8.34 5.10 6.67
C TRP A 70 -8.30 4.81 8.18
N SER A 71 -9.43 4.87 8.90
CA SER A 71 -9.49 4.57 10.34
C SER A 71 -9.88 3.12 10.64
N GLU A 72 -10.48 2.41 9.69
CA GLU A 72 -10.31 0.96 9.63
C GLU A 72 -8.94 0.67 9.03
N LYS A 73 -7.86 0.87 9.80
CA LYS A 73 -6.62 0.14 9.48
C LYS A 73 -7.03 -1.34 9.40
N PRO A 74 -6.88 -2.04 8.26
CA PRO A 74 -7.26 -3.44 8.15
C PRO A 74 -6.43 -4.35 9.09
N TYR A 75 -5.46 -3.77 9.78
CA TYR A 75 -4.52 -4.39 10.68
C TYR A 75 -4.61 -3.73 12.05
N ASP A 76 -4.31 -4.47 13.13
CA ASP A 76 -4.33 -4.00 14.52
C ASP A 76 -3.26 -2.93 14.84
N GLY A 77 -2.58 -2.43 13.82
CA GLY A 77 -1.57 -1.38 13.84
C GLY A 77 -0.15 -1.89 14.04
N LYS A 78 0.06 -3.19 14.33
CA LYS A 78 1.39 -3.76 14.52
C LYS A 78 1.87 -4.46 13.26
N TRP A 79 3.06 -4.09 12.82
CA TRP A 79 3.68 -4.63 11.62
C TRP A 79 5.19 -4.56 11.74
N SER A 80 5.88 -5.34 10.93
CA SER A 80 7.32 -5.23 10.71
C SER A 80 7.62 -5.10 9.22
N LYS A 81 8.80 -4.54 8.94
CA LYS A 81 9.36 -4.34 7.60
C LYS A 81 10.72 -5.00 7.53
N SER A 82 11.00 -5.74 6.45
CA SER A 82 12.34 -6.25 6.15
C SER A 82 12.67 -5.98 4.69
N MET A 83 13.81 -5.35 4.43
CA MET A 83 14.30 -5.10 3.07
C MET A 83 15.25 -6.23 2.68
N VAL A 84 14.99 -6.92 1.57
CA VAL A 84 15.78 -8.07 1.13
C VAL A 84 16.15 -7.93 -0.34
N GLY A 85 17.43 -8.10 -0.67
CA GLY A 85 17.91 -8.04 -2.05
C GLY A 85 19.33 -8.56 -2.19
N TYR A 86 19.92 -8.37 -3.37
CA TYR A 86 21.28 -8.84 -3.70
C TYR A 86 22.39 -7.85 -3.31
N GLY A 87 22.03 -6.68 -2.78
CA GLY A 87 22.97 -5.66 -2.35
C GLY A 87 22.27 -4.44 -1.75
N PRO A 88 23.02 -3.34 -1.52
CA PRO A 88 22.49 -2.10 -0.94
C PRO A 88 21.37 -1.47 -1.79
N GLU A 89 20.38 -0.88 -1.12
CA GLU A 89 19.23 -0.21 -1.77
C GLU A 89 19.64 0.98 -2.65
N ASP A 90 20.83 1.56 -2.41
CA ASP A 90 21.41 2.64 -3.22
C ASP A 90 21.60 2.27 -4.70
N ASN A 91 21.82 0.97 -4.98
CA ASN A 91 22.17 0.48 -6.32
C ASN A 91 21.55 -0.89 -6.67
N HIS A 92 20.64 -1.42 -5.86
CA HIS A 92 19.90 -2.64 -6.13
C HIS A 92 18.40 -2.41 -5.94
N PHE A 93 17.60 -3.08 -6.77
CA PHE A 93 16.19 -3.28 -6.52
C PHE A 93 16.03 -4.33 -5.43
N VAL A 94 15.31 -3.97 -4.36
CA VAL A 94 15.05 -4.84 -3.21
C VAL A 94 13.56 -5.12 -3.05
N VAL A 95 13.24 -6.18 -2.34
CA VAL A 95 11.88 -6.53 -1.95
C VAL A 95 11.65 -6.08 -0.51
N GLU A 96 10.66 -5.21 -0.32
CA GLU A 96 10.15 -4.84 1.00
C GLU A 96 9.12 -5.89 1.46
N LEU A 97 9.49 -6.70 2.44
CA LEU A 97 8.59 -7.64 3.10
C LEU A 97 7.86 -6.94 4.23
N THR A 98 6.53 -6.89 4.14
CA THR A 98 5.65 -6.35 5.18
C THR A 98 4.91 -7.49 5.87
N TYR A 99 5.10 -7.63 7.18
CA TYR A 99 4.39 -8.61 7.99
C TYR A 99 3.46 -7.90 8.97
N ASN A 100 2.15 -8.11 8.83
CA ASN A 100 1.14 -7.57 9.75
C ASN A 100 0.78 -8.60 10.80
N TYR A 101 0.89 -8.23 12.09
CA TYR A 101 0.68 -9.17 13.17
C TYR A 101 -0.78 -9.64 13.19
N GLY A 102 -0.96 -10.95 13.34
CA GLY A 102 -2.28 -11.58 13.36
C GLY A 102 -2.93 -11.78 12.00
N ILE A 103 -2.26 -11.41 10.90
CA ILE A 103 -2.67 -11.77 9.55
C ILE A 103 -1.86 -12.96 9.07
N GLY A 104 -2.53 -14.07 8.79
CA GLY A 104 -1.88 -15.33 8.45
C GLY A 104 -1.70 -15.56 6.95
N THR A 105 -2.50 -14.92 6.11
CA THR A 105 -2.52 -15.11 4.66
C THR A 105 -3.05 -13.86 3.97
N TYR A 106 -2.55 -13.60 2.77
CA TYR A 106 -3.16 -12.67 1.82
C TYR A 106 -3.64 -13.42 0.58
N ARG A 107 -4.75 -12.97 0.00
CA ARG A 107 -5.27 -13.53 -1.25
C ARG A 107 -4.54 -12.85 -2.40
N LEU A 108 -3.86 -13.62 -3.24
CA LEU A 108 -3.28 -13.14 -4.49
C LEU A 108 -4.36 -12.77 -5.51
N GLY A 109 -4.07 -11.69 -6.22
CA GLY A 109 -4.84 -11.19 -7.34
C GLY A 109 -4.33 -11.67 -8.70
N THR A 110 -4.72 -10.95 -9.75
CA THR A 110 -4.19 -11.07 -11.11
C THR A 110 -3.21 -9.94 -11.46
N ASP A 111 -2.95 -9.05 -10.51
CA ASP A 111 -2.16 -7.83 -10.60
C ASP A 111 -0.65 -8.09 -10.68
N PHE A 112 -0.09 -8.82 -9.72
CA PHE A 112 1.34 -9.15 -9.70
C PHE A 112 1.62 -10.43 -10.49
N ARG A 113 2.51 -10.34 -11.49
CA ARG A 113 2.80 -11.45 -12.41
C ARG A 113 4.15 -12.12 -12.12
N GLY A 114 5.09 -11.39 -11.52
CA GLY A 114 6.33 -11.96 -10.99
C GLY A 114 7.51 -10.99 -11.01
N ILE A 115 8.61 -11.43 -10.41
CA ILE A 115 9.91 -10.75 -10.51
C ILE A 115 10.86 -11.62 -11.34
N ASN A 116 11.45 -11.05 -12.39
CA ASN A 116 12.44 -11.71 -13.23
C ASN A 116 13.84 -11.52 -12.64
N ILE A 117 14.58 -12.62 -12.43
CA ILE A 117 15.91 -12.64 -11.83
C ILE A 117 16.86 -13.43 -12.72
N TYR A 118 18.02 -12.83 -13.04
CA TYR A 118 19.10 -13.49 -13.76
C TYR A 118 20.14 -13.98 -12.77
N SER A 119 20.13 -15.28 -12.47
CA SER A 119 21.11 -15.89 -11.55
C SER A 119 21.24 -17.38 -11.81
N LYS A 120 22.42 -17.80 -12.28
CA LYS A 120 22.76 -19.22 -12.43
C LYS A 120 22.72 -19.97 -11.10
N GLU A 121 23.13 -19.31 -10.01
CA GLU A 121 23.16 -19.94 -8.69
C GLU A 121 21.75 -20.17 -8.16
N ALA A 122 20.89 -19.15 -8.18
CA ALA A 122 19.50 -19.28 -7.73
C ALA A 122 18.74 -20.30 -8.60
N PHE A 123 18.96 -20.28 -9.92
CA PHE A 123 18.39 -21.24 -10.85
C PHE A 123 18.76 -22.68 -10.46
N LYS A 124 20.05 -22.97 -10.25
CA LYS A 124 20.54 -24.30 -9.83
C LYS A 124 20.02 -24.72 -8.46
N LYS A 125 20.04 -23.80 -7.48
CA LYS A 125 19.51 -24.06 -6.13
C LYS A 125 18.03 -24.42 -6.16
N ALA A 126 17.22 -23.70 -6.94
CA ALA A 126 15.80 -23.99 -7.09
C ALA A 126 15.55 -25.40 -7.65
N VAL A 127 16.39 -25.89 -8.57
CA VAL A 127 16.33 -27.28 -9.06
C VAL A 127 16.64 -28.27 -7.95
N ASN A 128 17.78 -28.08 -7.28
CA ASN A 128 18.29 -29.03 -6.30
C ASN A 128 17.37 -29.14 -5.07
N CYS A 129 16.70 -28.05 -4.70
CA CYS A 129 15.74 -28.02 -3.61
C CYS A 129 14.32 -28.44 -4.02
N GLY A 130 14.06 -28.73 -5.30
CA GLY A 130 12.73 -29.09 -5.79
C GLY A 130 11.68 -27.96 -5.69
N LEU A 131 12.13 -26.70 -5.65
CA LEU A 131 11.27 -25.51 -5.50
C LEU A 131 10.72 -24.97 -6.84
N ALA A 132 11.27 -25.43 -7.97
CA ALA A 132 10.82 -25.00 -9.29
C ALA A 132 9.47 -25.64 -9.64
N VAL A 133 8.47 -24.81 -9.96
CA VAL A 133 7.07 -25.22 -10.17
C VAL A 133 6.71 -25.34 -11.65
N ILE A 134 7.34 -24.54 -12.52
CA ILE A 134 7.05 -24.51 -13.98
C ILE A 134 8.36 -24.29 -14.74
N GLU A 135 8.58 -25.10 -15.79
CA GLU A 135 9.66 -24.92 -16.77
C GLU A 135 9.03 -24.53 -18.13
N ASP A 136 9.38 -23.35 -18.65
CA ASP A 136 9.00 -22.93 -20.00
C ASP A 136 10.14 -22.14 -20.64
N GLY A 137 10.52 -22.51 -21.87
CA GLY A 137 11.45 -21.73 -22.70
C GLY A 137 12.80 -21.36 -22.07
N GLY A 138 13.31 -22.14 -21.11
CA GLY A 138 14.57 -21.83 -20.41
C GLY A 138 14.41 -20.94 -19.16
N LYS A 139 13.17 -20.68 -18.73
CA LYS A 139 12.85 -20.00 -17.47
C LYS A 139 12.29 -20.99 -16.45
N ARG A 140 12.57 -20.75 -15.17
CA ARG A 140 12.00 -21.50 -14.04
C ARG A 140 11.16 -20.56 -13.18
N VAL A 141 9.92 -20.94 -12.91
CA VAL A 141 9.08 -20.20 -11.95
C VAL A 141 9.19 -20.86 -10.58
N VAL A 142 9.62 -20.10 -9.58
CA VAL A 142 9.57 -20.44 -8.16
C VAL A 142 8.45 -19.64 -7.51
N LYS A 143 7.77 -20.26 -6.55
CA LYS A 143 6.75 -19.61 -5.74
C LYS A 143 7.29 -19.33 -4.35
N SER A 144 7.10 -18.11 -3.86
CA SER A 144 7.32 -17.84 -2.43
C SER A 144 6.27 -18.58 -1.58
N PRO A 145 6.48 -18.67 -0.25
CA PRO A 145 5.48 -19.21 0.68
C PRO A 145 4.05 -18.69 0.47
N ASP A 146 3.90 -17.38 0.23
CA ASP A 146 2.59 -16.75 -0.01
C ASP A 146 2.11 -16.83 -1.48
N GLY A 147 2.87 -17.49 -2.36
CA GLY A 147 2.50 -17.77 -3.75
C GLY A 147 2.93 -16.73 -4.79
N TYR A 148 3.73 -15.72 -4.42
CA TYR A 148 4.29 -14.75 -5.36
C TYR A 148 5.29 -15.43 -6.31
N SER A 149 5.21 -15.10 -7.60
CA SER A 149 6.09 -15.67 -8.62
C SER A 149 7.46 -15.01 -8.67
N PHE A 150 8.51 -15.81 -8.73
CA PHE A 150 9.86 -15.41 -9.10
C PHE A 150 10.29 -16.22 -10.32
N VAL A 151 10.68 -15.54 -11.38
CA VAL A 151 11.10 -16.15 -12.65
C VAL A 151 12.61 -16.12 -12.72
N LEU A 152 13.23 -17.28 -12.60
CA LEU A 152 14.68 -17.46 -12.64
C LEU A 152 15.12 -17.82 -14.05
N GLU A 153 16.14 -17.13 -14.55
CA GLU A 153 16.81 -17.48 -15.79
C GLU A 153 18.26 -17.89 -15.53
N ASP A 154 18.73 -18.93 -16.20
CA ASP A 154 20.12 -19.42 -16.14
C ASP A 154 21.06 -18.49 -16.92
N LYS A 155 21.17 -17.26 -16.43
CA LYS A 155 21.97 -16.17 -17.01
C LYS A 155 22.86 -15.58 -15.94
N GLU A 156 24.07 -15.18 -16.35
CA GLU A 156 24.87 -14.26 -15.54
C GLU A 156 24.32 -12.85 -15.70
N CYS A 157 24.42 -12.05 -14.65
CA CYS A 157 24.15 -10.62 -14.69
C CYS A 157 25.37 -9.87 -14.16
N GLN A 158 25.72 -8.76 -14.82
CA GLN A 158 26.66 -7.79 -14.26
C GLN A 158 25.86 -6.69 -13.55
N GLY A 159 26.02 -6.57 -12.23
CA GLY A 159 25.22 -5.68 -11.39
C GLY A 159 24.09 -6.43 -10.70
N ASP A 160 22.97 -5.74 -10.47
CA ASP A 160 21.82 -6.30 -9.77
C ASP A 160 21.19 -7.47 -10.57
N PRO A 161 21.04 -8.67 -9.98
CA PRO A 161 20.34 -9.80 -10.58
C PRO A 161 18.85 -9.55 -10.84
N VAL A 162 18.18 -8.65 -10.12
CA VAL A 162 16.76 -8.35 -10.32
C VAL A 162 16.55 -7.49 -11.56
N GLN A 163 15.93 -8.06 -12.59
CA GLN A 163 15.86 -7.42 -13.92
C GLN A 163 14.55 -6.70 -14.18
N SER A 164 13.43 -7.26 -13.73
CA SER A 164 12.13 -6.60 -13.90
C SER A 164 11.08 -7.08 -12.91
N VAL A 165 10.11 -6.21 -12.66
CA VAL A 165 8.83 -6.54 -12.03
C VAL A 165 7.76 -6.59 -13.12
N CYS A 166 6.98 -7.65 -13.17
CA CYS A 166 5.89 -7.81 -14.11
C CYS A 166 4.53 -7.55 -13.45
N LEU A 167 3.77 -6.60 -13.99
CA LEU A 167 2.42 -6.25 -13.57
C LEU A 167 1.42 -6.53 -14.70
N GLY A 168 0.24 -7.03 -14.35
CA GLY A 168 -0.88 -7.19 -15.26
C GLY A 168 -1.57 -5.84 -15.50
N CYS A 169 -2.01 -5.58 -16.72
CA CYS A 169 -2.79 -4.40 -17.09
C CYS A 169 -4.00 -4.80 -17.93
N SER A 170 -5.07 -4.00 -17.87
CA SER A 170 -6.29 -4.25 -18.65
C SER A 170 -6.29 -3.55 -20.01
N ASP A 171 -5.46 -2.52 -20.18
CA ASP A 171 -5.32 -1.73 -21.41
C ASP A 171 -3.87 -1.28 -21.57
N LEU A 172 -3.09 -2.04 -22.35
CA LEU A 172 -1.65 -1.80 -22.50
C LEU A 172 -1.34 -0.39 -23.01
N SER A 173 -2.17 0.16 -23.91
CA SER A 173 -1.93 1.49 -24.47
C SER A 173 -2.04 2.58 -23.40
N LYS A 174 -3.04 2.49 -22.51
CA LYS A 174 -3.21 3.45 -21.41
C LYS A 174 -2.10 3.31 -20.38
N SER A 175 -1.74 2.09 -20.01
CA SER A 175 -0.69 1.86 -19.03
C SER A 175 0.68 2.32 -19.57
N VAL A 176 1.00 2.04 -20.83
CA VAL A 176 2.22 2.57 -21.47
C VAL A 176 2.23 4.11 -21.51
N ASP A 177 1.12 4.76 -21.89
CA ASP A 177 1.04 6.22 -21.89
C ASP A 177 1.26 6.81 -20.48
N PHE A 178 0.61 6.25 -19.45
CA PHE A 178 0.80 6.66 -18.07
C PHE A 178 2.27 6.55 -17.64
N TRP A 179 2.86 5.36 -17.76
CA TRP A 179 4.20 5.09 -17.26
C TRP A 179 5.30 5.80 -18.07
N SER A 180 5.11 6.00 -19.37
CA SER A 180 6.08 6.71 -20.21
C SER A 180 5.92 8.23 -20.16
N ARG A 181 4.74 8.76 -20.48
CA ARG A 181 4.51 10.21 -20.64
C ARG A 181 4.38 10.93 -19.31
N LEU A 182 3.68 10.33 -18.33
CA LEU A 182 3.43 10.98 -17.05
C LEU A 182 4.55 10.70 -16.04
N CYS A 183 4.95 9.43 -15.90
CA CYS A 183 6.03 9.04 -14.99
C CYS A 183 7.43 9.23 -15.59
N GLY A 184 7.58 9.34 -16.91
CA GLY A 184 8.86 9.62 -17.56
C GLY A 184 9.71 8.40 -17.89
N MET A 185 9.15 7.18 -17.87
CA MET A 185 9.93 5.98 -18.22
C MET A 185 10.21 5.89 -19.72
N LYS A 186 11.43 5.45 -20.07
CA LYS A 186 11.78 5.06 -21.44
C LYS A 186 11.12 3.72 -21.77
N ILE A 187 10.57 3.62 -22.97
CA ILE A 187 10.09 2.36 -23.54
C ILE A 187 11.27 1.62 -24.17
N TYR A 188 11.59 0.43 -23.68
CA TYR A 188 12.66 -0.44 -24.18
C TYR A 188 12.16 -1.45 -25.20
N ARG A 189 10.95 -1.95 -24.99
CA ARG A 189 10.26 -2.92 -25.85
C ARG A 189 8.77 -2.69 -25.75
N GLN A 190 8.06 -2.81 -26.86
CA GLN A 190 6.60 -2.82 -26.90
C GLN A 190 6.15 -3.81 -27.96
N GLU A 191 5.23 -4.69 -27.57
CA GLU A 191 4.65 -5.77 -28.37
C GLU A 191 3.13 -5.73 -28.23
N ASP A 192 2.43 -6.60 -28.94
CA ASP A 192 0.95 -6.62 -28.97
C ASP A 192 0.31 -6.75 -27.58
N LYS A 193 0.95 -7.49 -26.66
CA LYS A 193 0.43 -7.75 -25.31
C LYS A 193 1.41 -7.44 -24.19
N SER A 194 2.57 -6.85 -24.48
CA SER A 194 3.55 -6.54 -23.44
C SER A 194 4.33 -5.27 -23.73
N ALA A 195 4.83 -4.62 -22.69
CA ALA A 195 5.78 -3.52 -22.81
C ALA A 195 6.81 -3.58 -21.68
N LEU A 196 8.05 -3.23 -21.98
CA LEU A 196 9.14 -3.13 -21.02
C LEU A 196 9.57 -1.67 -20.93
N LEU A 197 9.49 -1.09 -19.74
CA LEU A 197 9.79 0.31 -19.45
C LEU A 197 10.83 0.44 -18.32
N GLY A 198 11.49 1.58 -18.23
CA GLY A 198 12.34 1.89 -17.08
C GLY A 198 13.03 3.25 -17.16
N PHE A 199 13.65 3.67 -16.06
CA PHE A 199 14.35 4.96 -15.98
C PHE A 199 15.81 4.88 -16.46
N GLY A 200 16.54 3.82 -16.08
CA GLY A 200 17.93 3.61 -16.49
C GLY A 200 18.18 2.26 -17.15
N ASP A 201 19.16 2.20 -18.06
CA ASP A 201 19.51 0.97 -18.79
C ASP A 201 19.95 -0.16 -17.83
N ASN A 202 20.63 0.19 -16.73
CA ASN A 202 21.14 -0.75 -15.71
C ASN A 202 20.23 -0.91 -14.47
N GLN A 203 19.02 -0.36 -14.49
CA GLN A 203 18.05 -0.49 -13.38
C GLN A 203 17.04 -1.60 -13.64
N CYS A 204 16.41 -2.11 -12.58
CA CYS A 204 15.24 -2.97 -12.70
C CYS A 204 14.15 -2.28 -13.56
N LYS A 205 13.56 -3.04 -14.48
CA LYS A 205 12.54 -2.58 -15.42
C LYS A 205 11.12 -2.87 -14.90
N LEU A 206 10.16 -2.15 -15.44
CA LEU A 206 8.74 -2.48 -15.31
C LEU A 206 8.30 -3.20 -16.58
N GLU A 207 7.80 -4.42 -16.44
CA GLU A 207 7.14 -5.15 -17.51
C GLU A 207 5.62 -5.09 -17.31
N LEU A 208 4.92 -4.51 -18.28
CA LEU A 208 3.45 -4.49 -18.33
C LEU A 208 2.98 -5.63 -19.23
N GLN A 209 2.04 -6.43 -18.74
CA GLN A 209 1.45 -7.54 -19.47
C GLN A 209 -0.06 -7.31 -19.59
N ASP A 210 -0.58 -7.19 -20.80
CA ASP A 210 -2.02 -7.18 -21.03
C ASP A 210 -2.61 -8.55 -20.67
N ILE A 211 -3.54 -8.55 -19.71
CA ILE A 211 -4.22 -9.78 -19.24
C ILE A 211 -5.60 -9.99 -19.88
N GLY A 212 -6.04 -9.07 -20.74
CA GLY A 212 -7.31 -9.14 -21.49
C GLY A 212 -8.57 -8.99 -20.63
N THR A 213 -8.43 -8.59 -19.37
CA THR A 213 -9.51 -8.42 -18.40
C THR A 213 -9.14 -7.35 -17.36
N SER A 214 -10.10 -6.93 -16.54
CA SER A 214 -9.82 -6.08 -15.38
C SER A 214 -8.86 -6.76 -14.40
N VAL A 215 -7.98 -5.96 -13.81
CA VAL A 215 -7.04 -6.39 -12.77
C VAL A 215 -7.78 -6.61 -11.44
N ASP A 216 -7.56 -7.76 -10.79
CA ASP A 216 -7.98 -8.03 -9.41
C ASP A 216 -6.77 -7.87 -8.52
N HIS A 217 -6.76 -6.89 -7.62
CA HIS A 217 -5.69 -6.67 -6.64
C HIS A 217 -5.79 -7.57 -5.40
N ALA A 218 -6.99 -8.11 -5.15
CA ALA A 218 -7.26 -8.93 -3.97
C ALA A 218 -6.78 -8.26 -2.67
N THR A 219 -6.06 -9.00 -1.80
CA THR A 219 -5.51 -8.44 -0.54
C THR A 219 -3.99 -8.55 -0.43
N ALA A 220 -3.35 -9.20 -1.40
CA ALA A 220 -1.90 -9.38 -1.48
C ALA A 220 -1.24 -8.40 -2.46
N PHE A 221 -1.96 -7.37 -2.92
CA PHE A 221 -1.38 -6.36 -3.79
C PHE A 221 -0.22 -5.66 -3.08
N GLY A 222 0.80 -5.33 -3.88
CA GLY A 222 1.98 -4.63 -3.42
C GLY A 222 1.97 -3.16 -3.84
N ARG A 223 3.15 -2.55 -3.68
CA ARG A 223 3.46 -1.21 -4.16
C ARG A 223 4.86 -1.24 -4.75
N ILE A 224 5.05 -0.60 -5.89
CA ILE A 224 6.40 -0.34 -6.43
C ILE A 224 6.85 1.06 -6.03
N ALA A 225 8.12 1.22 -5.64
CA ALA A 225 8.67 2.49 -5.20
C ALA A 225 9.82 2.95 -6.11
N PHE A 226 9.87 4.26 -6.35
CA PHE A 226 10.93 4.93 -7.09
C PHE A 226 11.39 6.14 -6.30
N SER A 227 12.69 6.39 -6.26
CA SER A 227 13.19 7.66 -5.76
C SER A 227 13.34 8.69 -6.88
N CYS A 228 13.15 9.96 -6.55
CA CYS A 228 13.46 11.10 -7.40
C CYS A 228 14.05 12.22 -6.51
N PRO A 229 14.74 13.23 -7.07
CA PRO A 229 15.12 14.40 -6.27
C PRO A 229 13.90 14.93 -5.52
N ARG A 230 14.03 15.21 -4.21
CA ARG A 230 12.91 15.67 -3.36
C ARG A 230 12.16 16.85 -3.98
N THR A 231 12.88 17.73 -4.67
CA THR A 231 12.33 18.90 -5.36
C THR A 231 11.37 18.58 -6.50
N GLU A 232 11.38 17.36 -7.03
CA GLU A 232 10.49 16.91 -8.11
C GLU A 232 9.14 16.37 -7.62
N LEU A 233 9.02 16.00 -6.34
CA LEU A 233 7.78 15.44 -5.79
C LEU A 233 6.55 16.35 -5.98
N PRO A 234 6.63 17.69 -5.72
CA PRO A 234 5.50 18.59 -5.98
C PRO A 234 5.10 18.63 -7.46
N ASP A 235 6.08 18.49 -8.37
CA ASP A 235 5.84 18.49 -9.81
C ASP A 235 5.20 17.19 -10.29
N ILE A 236 5.58 16.05 -9.71
CA ILE A 236 4.91 14.77 -9.95
C ILE A 236 3.44 14.86 -9.52
N GLU A 237 3.16 15.33 -8.31
CA GLU A 237 1.78 15.51 -7.84
C GLU A 237 0.97 16.44 -8.75
N ARG A 238 1.56 17.59 -9.13
CA ARG A 238 0.92 18.55 -10.05
C ARG A 238 0.60 17.93 -11.39
N LYS A 239 1.54 17.22 -12.02
CA LYS A 239 1.32 16.53 -13.32
C LYS A 239 0.18 15.53 -13.23
N MET A 240 0.10 14.77 -12.12
CA MET A 240 -0.97 13.79 -11.91
C MET A 240 -2.34 14.47 -11.73
N LYS A 241 -2.40 15.61 -11.03
CA LYS A 241 -3.64 16.43 -10.95
C LYS A 241 -4.06 16.98 -12.30
N GLU A 242 -3.13 17.55 -13.06
CA GLU A 242 -3.39 18.13 -14.39
C GLU A 242 -3.86 17.06 -15.40
N ALA A 243 -3.35 15.84 -15.27
CA ALA A 243 -3.74 14.70 -16.10
C ALA A 243 -4.95 13.90 -15.54
N GLU A 244 -5.62 14.41 -14.51
CA GLU A 244 -6.78 13.77 -13.85
C GLU A 244 -6.51 12.31 -13.42
N GLN A 245 -5.28 12.02 -12.99
CA GLN A 245 -4.87 10.70 -12.49
C GLN A 245 -5.13 10.54 -10.99
N THR A 246 -5.10 9.30 -10.52
CA THR A 246 -5.37 8.95 -9.12
C THR A 246 -4.15 9.22 -8.23
N ILE A 247 -4.35 10.09 -7.23
CA ILE A 247 -3.40 10.33 -6.14
C ILE A 247 -3.99 9.71 -4.88
N LEU A 248 -3.38 8.63 -4.40
CA LEU A 248 -3.79 7.92 -3.19
C LEU A 248 -3.35 8.66 -1.93
N THR A 249 -2.16 9.27 -1.97
CA THR A 249 -1.63 10.07 -0.87
C THR A 249 -0.88 11.26 -1.46
N PRO A 250 -1.38 12.50 -1.27
CA PRO A 250 -0.65 13.70 -1.61
C PRO A 250 0.69 13.77 -0.86
N LEU A 251 1.55 14.70 -1.26
CA LEU A 251 2.86 14.93 -0.67
C LEU A 251 2.78 14.97 0.86
N ILE A 252 3.47 14.03 1.51
CA ILE A 252 3.47 13.87 2.96
C ILE A 252 4.85 13.45 3.46
N SER A 253 5.20 13.87 4.68
CA SER A 253 6.39 13.38 5.39
C SER A 253 6.06 12.12 6.20
N LEU A 254 6.94 11.13 6.12
CA LEU A 254 6.84 9.85 6.83
C LEU A 254 8.05 9.66 7.73
N ASP A 255 7.79 9.39 9.00
CA ASP A 255 8.82 9.12 10.01
C ASP A 255 9.09 7.62 10.15
N THR A 256 10.36 7.26 10.25
CA THR A 256 10.79 5.93 10.69
C THR A 256 11.55 6.08 12.01
N PRO A 257 11.16 5.40 13.10
CA PRO A 257 11.80 5.57 14.40
C PRO A 257 13.32 5.38 14.35
N GLY A 258 14.07 6.40 14.75
CA GLY A 258 15.53 6.37 14.77
C GLY A 258 16.22 6.49 13.40
N LYS A 259 15.46 6.80 12.33
CA LYS A 259 15.98 7.02 10.98
C LYS A 259 15.49 8.34 10.39
N ALA A 260 15.96 8.68 9.20
CA ALA A 260 15.57 9.89 8.48
C ALA A 260 14.06 9.92 8.17
N THR A 261 13.45 11.10 8.28
CA THR A 261 12.11 11.38 7.76
C THR A 261 12.20 11.55 6.25
N VAL A 262 11.33 10.85 5.52
CA VAL A 262 11.26 10.94 4.05
C VAL A 262 9.97 11.63 3.61
N GLU A 263 9.97 12.24 2.43
CA GLU A 263 8.75 12.76 1.80
C GLU A 263 8.34 11.86 0.64
N VAL A 264 7.04 11.60 0.52
CA VAL A 264 6.49 10.73 -0.51
C VAL A 264 5.23 11.30 -1.16
N VAL A 265 4.98 10.89 -2.40
CA VAL A 265 3.67 10.97 -3.07
C VAL A 265 3.28 9.54 -3.47
N ILE A 266 2.04 9.14 -3.20
CA ILE A 266 1.53 7.81 -3.55
C ILE A 266 0.44 7.95 -4.61
N LEU A 267 0.62 7.25 -5.72
CA LEU A 267 -0.26 7.27 -6.89
C LEU A 267 -0.90 5.90 -7.10
N ALA A 268 -1.95 5.86 -7.89
CA ALA A 268 -2.41 4.63 -8.53
C ALA A 268 -2.34 4.79 -10.06
N ASP A 269 -1.81 3.78 -10.74
CA ASP A 269 -1.82 3.74 -12.21
C ASP A 269 -3.25 3.49 -12.75
N PRO A 270 -3.47 3.45 -14.09
CA PRO A 270 -4.79 3.27 -14.67
C PRO A 270 -5.52 1.98 -14.26
N ASP A 271 -4.78 0.96 -13.82
CA ASP A 271 -5.31 -0.32 -13.35
C ASP A 271 -5.44 -0.40 -11.82
N GLY A 272 -4.90 0.58 -11.09
CA GLY A 272 -4.96 0.64 -9.62
C GLY A 272 -3.68 0.19 -8.91
N HIS A 273 -2.59 -0.08 -9.64
CA HIS A 273 -1.31 -0.45 -9.02
C HIS A 273 -0.75 0.72 -8.22
N GLU A 274 -0.39 0.48 -6.97
CA GLU A 274 0.16 1.54 -6.13
C GLU A 274 1.62 1.85 -6.48
N ILE A 275 1.94 3.15 -6.50
CA ILE A 275 3.28 3.66 -6.83
C ILE A 275 3.70 4.66 -5.75
N CYS A 276 4.87 4.47 -5.14
CA CYS A 276 5.49 5.45 -4.25
C CYS A 276 6.59 6.21 -4.98
N PHE A 277 6.49 7.53 -5.08
CA PHE A 277 7.65 8.38 -5.35
C PHE A 277 8.17 8.94 -4.03
N VAL A 278 9.45 8.71 -3.74
CA VAL A 278 10.12 9.15 -2.50
C VAL A 278 11.27 10.11 -2.82
N GLY A 279 11.50 11.11 -1.97
CA GLY A 279 12.66 11.99 -2.08
C GLY A 279 13.97 11.24 -1.86
N ASP A 280 14.84 11.20 -2.87
CA ASP A 280 16.06 10.38 -2.93
C ASP A 280 17.04 10.70 -1.81
N GLU A 281 17.23 11.99 -1.49
CA GLU A 281 18.24 12.44 -0.55
C GLU A 281 18.03 11.85 0.85
N ALA A 282 16.81 11.95 1.37
CA ALA A 282 16.44 11.38 2.66
C ALA A 282 16.26 9.85 2.57
N PHE A 283 15.83 9.33 1.43
CA PHE A 283 15.71 7.89 1.23
C PHE A 283 17.06 7.19 1.36
N ARG A 284 18.13 7.75 0.78
CA ARG A 284 19.49 7.21 0.94
C ARG A 284 19.92 7.12 2.39
N GLU A 285 19.61 8.12 3.21
CA GLU A 285 19.90 8.06 4.65
C GLU A 285 19.06 6.99 5.37
N LEU A 286 17.79 6.84 4.98
CA LEU A 286 16.85 5.85 5.54
C LEU A 286 17.26 4.40 5.22
N SER A 287 17.74 4.16 4.00
CA SER A 287 17.97 2.85 3.39
C SER A 287 19.40 2.33 3.54
N GLN A 288 20.19 2.95 4.42
CA GLN A 288 21.53 2.44 4.75
C GLN A 288 21.47 0.99 5.24
N VAL A 289 22.40 0.18 4.74
CA VAL A 289 22.50 -1.24 5.09
C VAL A 289 22.78 -1.39 6.58
N ASP A 290 22.00 -2.25 7.24
CA ASP A 290 22.25 -2.65 8.62
C ASP A 290 23.11 -3.92 8.62
N ASP A 291 24.38 -3.79 9.02
CA ASP A 291 25.33 -4.91 9.11
C ASP A 291 24.87 -6.03 10.09
N LYS A 292 23.86 -5.76 10.91
CA LYS A 292 23.28 -6.74 11.85
C LYS A 292 21.97 -7.35 11.34
N ALA A 293 21.48 -6.94 10.18
CA ALA A 293 20.15 -7.31 9.66
C ALA A 293 19.93 -8.83 9.63
N ASP A 294 20.89 -9.59 9.08
CA ASP A 294 20.79 -11.06 9.00
C ASP A 294 20.64 -11.69 10.40
N GLY A 295 21.49 -11.27 11.34
CA GLY A 295 21.43 -11.78 12.71
C GLY A 295 20.14 -11.37 13.45
N LEU A 296 19.60 -10.19 13.19
CA LEU A 296 18.32 -9.73 13.74
C LEU A 296 17.14 -10.50 13.14
N LEU A 297 17.18 -10.79 11.84
CA LEU A 297 16.17 -11.58 11.15
C LEU A 297 16.15 -13.02 11.69
N ASP A 298 17.31 -13.66 11.79
CA ASP A 298 17.46 -15.01 12.35
C ASP A 298 16.93 -15.10 13.79
N GLN A 299 17.28 -14.11 14.62
CA GLN A 299 16.77 -14.02 15.99
C GLN A 299 15.25 -13.82 16.01
N GLY A 300 14.72 -12.99 15.13
CA GLY A 300 13.28 -12.75 14.99
C GLY A 300 12.53 -14.01 14.58
N ILE A 301 13.04 -14.77 13.62
CA ILE A 301 12.49 -16.06 13.18
C ILE A 301 12.55 -17.09 14.32
N ALA A 302 13.69 -17.22 14.99
CA ALA A 302 13.85 -18.18 16.09
C ALA A 302 12.97 -17.86 17.30
N ALA A 303 12.69 -16.58 17.54
CA ALA A 303 11.81 -16.11 18.61
C ALA A 303 10.33 -16.03 18.21
N ASP A 304 9.97 -16.37 16.96
CA ASP A 304 8.59 -16.27 16.48
C ASP A 304 7.68 -17.24 17.22
N LYS A 305 6.62 -16.69 17.83
CA LYS A 305 5.55 -17.43 18.53
C LYS A 305 4.19 -17.20 17.87
N SER A 306 4.19 -16.75 16.62
CA SER A 306 2.96 -16.46 15.88
C SER A 306 2.06 -17.69 15.78
N GLU A 307 2.60 -18.88 15.53
CA GLU A 307 1.81 -20.12 15.48
C GLU A 307 1.05 -20.39 16.78
N GLU A 308 1.72 -20.26 17.93
CA GLU A 308 1.10 -20.39 19.25
C GLU A 308 -0.01 -19.36 19.44
N TRP A 309 0.23 -18.13 18.98
CA TRP A 309 -0.75 -17.05 19.03
C TRP A 309 -1.98 -17.35 18.17
N PHE A 310 -1.79 -17.77 16.91
CA PHE A 310 -2.88 -18.14 15.99
C PHE A 310 -3.69 -19.29 16.56
N LYS A 311 -3.02 -20.34 17.04
CA LYS A 311 -3.65 -21.50 17.70
C LYS A 311 -4.48 -21.07 18.92
N LYS A 312 -3.94 -20.21 19.78
CA LYS A 312 -4.67 -19.68 20.96
C LYS A 312 -5.90 -18.85 20.57
N LYS A 313 -5.89 -18.23 19.39
CA LYS A 313 -7.02 -17.46 18.85
C LYS A 313 -8.02 -18.31 18.06
N GLY A 314 -7.76 -19.61 17.87
CA GLY A 314 -8.58 -20.48 17.03
C GLY A 314 -8.51 -20.11 15.55
N LEU A 315 -7.40 -19.49 15.13
CA LEU A 315 -7.12 -19.09 13.76
C LEU A 315 -6.01 -19.98 13.18
N SER A 316 -5.96 -20.13 11.85
CA SER A 316 -4.85 -20.76 11.14
C SER A 316 -3.89 -19.70 10.60
N LYS A 317 -2.59 -19.89 10.82
CA LYS A 317 -1.56 -19.22 10.03
C LYS A 317 -1.57 -19.83 8.63
N GLY A 318 -1.37 -19.04 7.58
CA GLY A 318 -1.16 -19.57 6.24
C GLY A 318 -0.02 -20.58 6.23
N THR A 319 -0.18 -21.66 5.47
CA THR A 319 0.92 -22.59 5.22
C THR A 319 1.90 -21.96 4.26
N ALA A 320 3.15 -21.84 4.70
CA ALA A 320 4.31 -21.53 3.87
C ALA A 320 4.71 -22.71 2.99
#